data_AF-A0A7C1IW50-F1
#
_entry.id   AF-A0A7C1IW50-F1
#
_cell.length_a   1.000
_cell.length_b   1.000
_cell.length_c   1.000
_cell.angle_alpha   90.00
_cell.angle_beta   90.00
_cell.angle_gamma   90.00
#
_symmetry.space_group_name_H-M   'P 1'
#
loop_
_entity.id
_entity.type
_entity.pdbx_description
1 polymer ?
#
loop_
_entity_poly.entity_id
_entity_poly.type
_entity_poly.pdbx_seq_one_letter_code
_entity_poly.pdbx_strand_id
1 'polypeptide(L)' 'DWQVDLAAARAQVDQSIALCGNFDPVTILLEGTPETVHRAVQACRAAGGSNWLAAPGCEIPRYTPPENVLALRDALIVNT' A
#
# COMPACT_ATOMS: atom_id res chain seq x y z
N ASP A 1 -11.46 -3.83 1.25
CA ASP A 1 -10.06 -4.12 1.69
C ASP A 1 -9.16 -4.29 0.46
N TRP A 2 -8.25 -5.27 0.43
CA TRP A 2 -7.34 -5.52 -0.69
C TRP A 2 -8.03 -6.07 -1.94
N GLN A 3 -9.20 -6.70 -1.79
CA GLN A 3 -9.98 -7.20 -2.94
C GLN A 3 -10.64 -6.08 -3.76
N VAL A 4 -10.71 -4.85 -3.23
CA VAL A 4 -11.30 -3.72 -3.93
C VAL A 4 -10.27 -3.14 -4.90
N ASP A 5 -10.66 -2.88 -6.15
CA ASP A 5 -9.83 -2.11 -7.07
C ASP A 5 -9.70 -0.66 -6.57
N LEU A 6 -8.48 -0.27 -6.19
CA LEU A 6 -8.21 1.05 -5.62
C LEU A 6 -8.44 2.19 -6.63
N ALA A 7 -8.16 1.98 -7.91
CA ALA A 7 -8.39 2.98 -8.94
C ALA A 7 -9.90 3.17 -9.20
N ALA A 8 -10.65 2.06 -9.21
CA ALA A 8 -12.11 2.13 -9.27
C ALA A 8 -12.68 2.86 -8.05
N ALA A 9 -12.20 2.56 -6.83
CA ALA A 9 -12.60 3.27 -5.63
C ALA A 9 -12.27 4.78 -5.71
N ARG A 10 -11.09 5.14 -6.21
CA ARG A 10 -10.68 6.54 -6.42
C ARG A 10 -11.62 7.30 -7.36
N ALA A 11 -12.15 6.65 -8.39
CA ALA A 11 -13.09 7.26 -9.33
C ALA A 11 -14.48 7.52 -8.73
N GLN A 12 -14.85 6.85 -7.63
CA GLN A 12 -16.16 6.98 -6.99
C GLN A 12 -16.23 8.07 -5.92
N VAL A 13 -15.09 8.65 -5.54
CA VAL A 13 -15.00 9.62 -4.45
C VAL A 13 -14.25 10.89 -4.88
N ASP A 14 -14.61 12.02 -4.30
CA ASP A 14 -13.94 13.31 -4.54
C ASP A 14 -12.50 13.33 -4.00
N GLN A 15 -11.60 14.08 -4.66
CA GLN A 15 -10.18 14.14 -4.32
C GLN A 15 -9.89 14.63 -2.89
N SER A 16 -10.82 15.34 -2.25
CA SER A 16 -10.73 15.72 -0.83
C SER A 16 -10.82 14.53 0.14
N ILE A 17 -11.39 13.40 -0.30
CA ILE A 17 -11.45 12.17 0.48
C ILE A 17 -10.13 11.41 0.36
N ALA A 18 -9.49 11.18 1.50
CA ALA A 18 -8.31 10.33 1.59
C ALA A 18 -8.71 8.86 1.45
N LEU A 19 -8.02 8.12 0.57
CA LEU A 19 -8.11 6.66 0.53
C LEU A 19 -6.98 6.04 1.33
N CYS A 20 -7.26 4.95 2.05
CA CYS A 20 -6.29 4.21 2.85
C CYS A 20 -6.31 2.73 2.44
N GLY A 21 -5.15 2.13 2.17
CA GLY A 21 -5.03 0.78 1.59
C GLY A 21 -4.15 0.79 0.33
N ASN A 22 -4.08 -0.22 -0.54
CA ASN A 22 -4.46 -1.58 -0.28
C ASN A 22 -3.49 -2.51 -1.00
N PHE A 23 -3.17 -3.61 -0.37
CA PHE A 23 -2.57 -4.77 -1.01
C PHE A 23 -2.81 -5.90 -0.04
N ASP A 24 -2.75 -7.12 -0.54
CA ASP A 24 -2.89 -8.27 0.34
C ASP A 24 -1.72 -8.30 1.33
N PRO A 25 -1.97 -8.16 2.64
CA PRO A 25 -0.91 -8.17 3.64
C PRO A 25 -0.15 -9.50 3.70
N VAL A 26 -0.79 -10.62 3.34
CA VAL A 26 -0.16 -11.94 3.41
C VAL A 26 0.85 -12.07 2.27
N THR A 27 0.40 -11.98 1.02
CA THR A 27 1.27 -12.21 -0.14
C THR A 27 2.33 -11.13 -0.33
N ILE A 28 2.08 -9.89 0.10
CA ILE A 28 3.03 -8.78 -0.09
C ILE A 28 3.96 -8.58 1.10
N LEU A 29 3.44 -8.56 2.34
CA LEU A 29 4.27 -8.29 3.52
C LEU A 29 4.80 -9.57 4.16
N LEU A 30 3.96 -10.57 4.41
CA LEU A 30 4.39 -11.79 5.11
C LEU A 30 5.25 -12.70 4.21
N GLU A 31 4.77 -12.99 3.01
CA GLU A 31 5.39 -13.97 2.09
C GLU A 31 6.25 -13.32 1.00
N GLY A 32 6.19 -11.99 0.87
CA GLY A 32 6.88 -11.23 -0.16
C GLY A 32 8.33 -10.87 0.17
N THR A 33 8.90 -10.01 -0.67
CA THR A 33 10.24 -9.44 -0.51
C THR A 33 10.18 -7.91 -0.43
N PRO A 34 11.26 -7.22 0.00
CA PRO A 34 11.31 -5.76 0.01
C PRO A 34 10.96 -5.14 -1.36
N GLU A 35 11.37 -5.78 -2.46
CA GLU A 35 11.07 -5.33 -3.82
C GLU A 35 9.58 -5.50 -4.19
N THR A 36 8.91 -6.56 -3.72
CA THR A 36 7.47 -6.71 -3.95
C THR A 36 6.68 -5.69 -3.13
N VAL A 37 7.11 -5.40 -1.90
CA VAL A 37 6.52 -4.34 -1.07
C VAL A 37 6.65 -2.98 -1.76
N HIS A 38 7.86 -2.62 -2.22
CA HIS A 38 8.09 -1.36 -2.89
C HIS A 38 7.19 -1.21 -4.13
N ARG A 39 7.10 -2.25 -4.96
CA ARG A 39 6.24 -2.24 -6.16
C ARG A 39 4.76 -2.10 -5.81
N ALA A 40 4.28 -2.80 -4.79
CA ALA A 40 2.90 -2.69 -4.33
C ALA A 40 2.59 -1.25 -3.88
N VAL A 41 3.45 -0.65 -3.05
CA VAL A 41 3.27 0.74 -2.59
C VAL A 41 3.23 1.73 -3.75
N GLN A 42 4.12 1.60 -4.74
CA GLN A 42 4.09 2.49 -5.91
C GLN A 42 2.83 2.30 -6.75
N ALA A 43 2.35 1.07 -6.92
CA ALA A 43 1.11 0.79 -7.63
C ALA A 43 -0.10 1.40 -6.90
N CYS A 44 -0.17 1.25 -5.58
CA CYS A 44 -1.23 1.85 -4.77
C CYS A 44 -1.18 3.38 -4.80
N ARG A 45 0.02 3.97 -4.74
CA ARG A 45 0.19 5.43 -4.86
C ARG A 45 -0.31 5.95 -6.21
N ALA A 46 0.01 5.25 -7.30
CA ALA A 46 -0.46 5.61 -8.63
C ALA A 46 -2.00 5.49 -8.75
N ALA A 47 -2.61 4.46 -8.15
CA ALA A 47 -4.05 4.23 -8.20
C ALA A 47 -4.86 5.13 -7.23
N GLY A 48 -4.34 5.34 -6.01
CA GLY A 48 -5.00 6.11 -4.95
C GLY A 48 -4.90 7.62 -5.12
N GLY A 49 -3.95 8.11 -5.92
CA GLY A 49 -3.77 9.52 -6.24
C GLY A 49 -3.01 10.30 -5.15
N SER A 50 -3.08 11.63 -5.22
CA SER A 50 -2.32 12.53 -4.34
C SER A 50 -2.79 12.52 -2.88
N ASN A 51 -4.04 12.13 -2.62
CA ASN A 51 -4.64 12.06 -1.28
C ASN A 51 -4.84 10.59 -0.88
N TRP A 52 -3.73 9.89 -0.69
CA TRP A 52 -3.68 8.46 -0.41
C TRP A 52 -2.75 8.17 0.78
N LEU A 53 -3.20 7.29 1.67
CA LEU A 53 -2.48 6.82 2.84
C LEU A 53 -2.06 5.36 2.62
N ALA A 54 -0.77 5.12 2.72
CA ALA A 54 -0.21 3.78 2.58
C ALA A 54 -0.62 2.88 3.74
N ALA A 55 -1.34 1.81 3.42
CA ALA A 55 -1.66 0.73 4.33
C ALA A 55 -1.90 -0.57 3.57
N PRO A 56 -1.67 -1.74 4.18
CA PRO A 56 -2.23 -2.99 3.67
C PRO A 56 -3.76 -2.94 3.69
N GLY A 57 -4.42 -3.88 3.01
CA GLY A 57 -5.88 -4.00 3.06
C GLY A 57 -6.43 -4.46 4.42
N CYS A 58 -5.57 -4.93 5.32
CA CYS A 58 -5.87 -5.42 6.66
C CYS A 58 -4.66 -5.14 7.59
N GLU A 59 -4.54 -5.80 8.74
CA GLU A 59 -3.39 -5.67 9.64
C GLU A 59 -2.10 -6.27 9.06
N ILE A 60 -0.94 -5.77 9.54
CA ILE A 60 0.37 -6.38 9.26
C ILE A 60 0.44 -7.73 10.00
N PRO A 61 0.68 -8.86 9.32
CA PRO A 61 0.77 -10.17 9.96
C PRO A 61 1.90 -10.22 10.98
N ARG A 62 1.67 -10.90 12.11
CA ARG A 62 2.61 -10.97 13.25
C ARG A 62 4.04 -11.40 12.86
N TYR A 63 4.18 -12.26 11.86
CA TYR A 63 5.45 -12.83 11.43
C TYR A 63 6.03 -12.15 10.18
N THR A 64 5.52 -10.98 9.81
CA THR A 64 6.06 -10.17 8.71
C THR A 64 7.55 -9.92 8.94
N PRO A 65 8.43 -10.27 7.98
CA PRO A 65 9.85 -9.97 8.10
C PRO A 65 10.09 -8.47 8.31
N PRO A 66 10.95 -8.06 9.26
CA PRO A 66 11.20 -6.64 9.55
C PRO A 66 11.60 -5.83 8.32
N GLU A 67 12.39 -6.42 7.41
CA GLU A 67 12.80 -5.81 6.14
C GLU A 67 11.62 -5.43 5.25
N ASN A 68 10.54 -6.20 5.25
CA ASN A 68 9.34 -5.89 4.48
C ASN A 68 8.55 -4.72 5.11
N VAL A 69 8.56 -4.59 6.44
CA VAL A 69 7.99 -3.42 7.13
C VAL A 69 8.82 -2.16 6.86
N LEU A 70 10.15 -2.28 6.87
CA LEU A 70 11.05 -1.17 6.54
C LEU A 70 10.90 -0.76 5.07
N ALA A 71 10.74 -1.72 4.16
CA ALA A 71 10.50 -1.44 2.74
C ALA A 71 9.21 -0.64 2.50
N LEU A 72 8.15 -0.89 3.27
CA LEU A 72 6.92 -0.09 3.23
C LEU A 72 7.18 1.37 3.59
N ARG A 73 7.96 1.64 4.66
CA ARG A 73 8.40 2.99 5.02
C ARG A 73 9.24 3.62 3.91
N ASP A 74 10.25 2.88 3.44
CA ASP A 74 11.25 3.39 2.50
C ASP A 74 10.64 3.74 1.14
N ALA A 75 9.61 3.00 0.71
CA ALA A 75 8.87 3.29 -0.51
C ALA A 75 8.13 4.64 -0.50
N LEU A 76 7.95 5.26 0.67
CA LEU A 76 7.26 6.54 0.85
C LEU A 76 8.21 7.73 1.02
N ILE A 77 9.51 7.49 1.19
CA ILE A 77 10.50 8.56 1.33
C ILE A 77 10.59 9.30 -0.01
N VAL A 78 10.29 10.60 0.02
CA VAL A 78 10.49 11.52 -1.11
C VAL A 78 11.71 12.35 -0.79
N ASN A 79 12.79 12.20 -1.56
CA ASN A 79 13.94 13.11 -1.44
C ASN A 79 13.56 14.45 -2.08
N THR A 80 13.41 15.47 -1.24
CA THR A 80 13.26 16.88 -1.62
C THR A 80 14.58 17.50 -2.07
#